data_AF-A0A2K0TU18-F1
#
_entry.id   AF-A0A2K0TU18-F1
#
_cell.length_a   1.000
_cell.length_b   1.000
_cell.length_c   1.000
_cell.angle_alpha   90.00
_cell.angle_beta   90.00
_cell.angle_gamma   90.00
#
_symmetry.space_group_name_H-M   'P 1'
#
loop_
_entity.id
_entity.type
_entity.pdbx_description
1 polymer ?
#
loop_
_entity_poly.entity_id
_entity_poly.type
_entity_poly.pdbx_seq_one_letter_code
_entity_poly.pdbx_strand_id
1 'polypeptide(L)'
;MLSLEDKSIVLGQMADILALLQQFEIPKTIEMFGGLKFDEHGIVISDQMSLFKGEPSATYKDFIRSIFKVKLQEADENPVIVGWQENGLRTKLDKFIGYQLDETLKDHVQVRRVLIHGDFTTNNILFDASTLQVTALLDFDFSYVATAAEEFLGFSFANLPGGKLPGPFETGANLSFRKAMLSGFSTPSLNENNAEIQWDLAKAWDKELVRAGAAKPATISQFEDITDIYWLQDQTSPFELDSLVMRRRKTTEQLRSIRNDTEKMIFKFLERLNTSSGGDFSN
;
A
#
# COMPACT_ATOMS: atom_id res chain seq x y z
N MET A 1 -18.05 21.42 -9.97
CA MET A 1 -16.98 20.40 -10.04
C MET A 1 -15.77 21.09 -10.64
N LEU A 2 -14.60 21.02 -10.02
CA LEU A 2 -13.40 21.73 -10.49
C LEU A 2 -12.97 21.25 -11.90
N SER A 3 -12.43 22.17 -12.71
CA SER A 3 -11.79 21.83 -13.98
C SER A 3 -10.51 21.02 -13.74
N LEU A 4 -9.96 20.38 -14.78
CA LEU A 4 -8.67 19.68 -14.64
C LEU A 4 -7.54 20.66 -14.28
N GLU A 5 -7.58 21.88 -14.80
CA GLU A 5 -6.63 22.95 -14.49
C GLU A 5 -6.69 23.32 -13.01
N ASP A 6 -7.89 23.58 -12.47
CA ASP A 6 -8.07 23.89 -11.06
C ASP A 6 -7.68 22.72 -10.15
N LYS A 7 -8.03 21.48 -10.54
CA LYS A 7 -7.60 20.27 -9.82
C LYS A 7 -6.08 20.17 -9.77
N SER A 8 -5.38 20.51 -10.86
CA SER A 8 -3.93 20.44 -10.92
C SER A 8 -3.27 21.42 -9.95
N ILE A 9 -3.88 22.58 -9.68
CA ILE A 9 -3.40 23.54 -8.67
C ILE A 9 -3.48 22.93 -7.25
N VAL A 10 -4.58 22.24 -6.93
CA VAL A 10 -4.74 21.57 -5.63
C VAL A 10 -3.82 20.35 -5.52
N LEU A 11 -3.72 19.54 -6.58
CA LEU A 11 -2.79 18.41 -6.66
C LEU A 11 -1.32 18.86 -6.50
N GLY A 12 -0.96 20.01 -7.05
CA GLY A 12 0.36 20.60 -6.86
C GLY A 12 0.68 20.79 -5.38
N GLN A 13 -0.24 21.39 -4.62
CA GLN A 13 -0.06 21.61 -3.19
C GLN A 13 -0.08 20.29 -2.39
N MET A 14 -0.89 19.30 -2.80
CA MET A 14 -0.86 17.96 -2.20
C MET A 14 0.50 17.28 -2.42
N ALA A 15 1.08 17.41 -3.61
CA ALA A 15 2.41 16.88 -3.92
C ALA A 15 3.51 17.58 -3.10
N ASP A 16 3.41 18.90 -2.89
CA ASP A 16 4.33 19.63 -2.02
C ASP A 16 4.22 19.15 -0.56
N ILE A 17 3.00 18.93 -0.04
CA ILE A 17 2.79 18.38 1.30
C ILE A 17 3.37 16.97 1.42
N LEU A 18 3.14 16.09 0.43
CA LEU A 18 3.72 14.75 0.42
C LEU A 18 5.25 14.81 0.41
N ALA A 19 5.84 15.67 -0.41
CA ALA A 19 7.29 15.87 -0.44
C ALA A 19 7.83 16.30 0.93
N LEU A 20 7.12 17.20 1.63
CA LEU A 20 7.47 17.61 2.99
C LEU A 20 7.39 16.45 4.00
N LEU A 21 6.35 15.61 3.95
CA LEU A 21 6.24 14.41 4.79
C LEU A 21 7.38 13.42 4.54
N GLN A 22 7.72 13.19 3.27
CA GLN A 22 8.82 12.32 2.86
C GLN A 22 10.20 12.88 3.25
N GLN A 23 10.33 14.20 3.31
CA GLN A 23 11.57 14.88 3.67
C GLN A 23 11.71 15.15 5.16
N PHE A 24 10.62 15.02 5.93
CA PHE A 24 10.58 15.28 7.36
C PHE A 24 11.70 14.56 8.11
N GLU A 25 12.43 15.32 8.93
CA GLU A 25 13.47 14.77 9.78
C GLU A 25 12.84 14.12 11.01
N ILE A 26 12.73 12.80 10.97
CA ILE A 26 12.20 12.02 12.08
C ILE A 26 13.10 12.22 13.32
N PRO A 27 12.52 12.59 14.48
CA PRO A 27 13.25 12.67 15.75
C PRO A 27 14.10 11.43 16.03
N LYS A 28 15.32 11.63 16.56
CA LYS A 28 16.25 10.54 16.88
C LYS A 28 15.71 9.54 17.91
N THR A 29 14.75 9.96 18.72
CA THR A 29 14.04 9.14 19.72
C THR A 29 13.10 8.11 19.09
N ILE A 30 12.80 8.25 17.80
CA ILE A 30 12.02 7.30 17.02
C ILE A 30 13.01 6.45 16.21
N GLU A 31 13.28 5.25 16.67
CA GLU A 31 14.34 4.36 16.15
C GLU A 31 13.79 3.23 15.28
N MET A 32 12.47 3.02 15.28
CA MET A 32 11.81 1.88 14.64
C MET A 32 10.72 2.30 13.63
N PHE A 33 10.34 1.36 12.78
CA PHE A 33 9.14 1.38 11.94
C PHE A 33 7.92 1.08 12.80
N GLY A 34 6.83 1.84 12.64
CA GLY A 34 5.63 1.68 13.45
C GLY A 34 5.00 3.01 13.85
N GLY A 35 4.04 2.95 14.78
CA GLY A 35 3.36 4.12 15.32
C GLY A 35 4.23 4.92 16.27
N LEU A 36 3.60 5.90 16.92
CA LEU A 36 4.26 6.88 17.79
C LEU A 36 3.47 6.99 19.10
N LYS A 37 4.18 7.15 20.22
CA LYS A 37 3.59 7.57 21.51
C LYS A 37 4.44 8.63 22.18
N PHE A 38 3.89 9.23 23.22
CA PHE A 38 4.67 9.98 24.20
C PHE A 38 5.14 9.04 25.32
N ASP A 39 6.40 9.17 25.71
CA ASP A 39 6.90 8.56 26.94
C ASP A 39 6.46 9.33 28.19
N GLU A 40 6.92 8.90 29.37
CA GLU A 40 6.63 9.53 30.66
C GLU A 40 7.17 10.97 30.81
N HIS A 41 8.03 11.41 29.89
CA HIS A 41 8.60 12.74 29.84
C HIS A 41 8.00 13.61 28.73
N GLY A 42 7.01 13.11 27.99
CA GLY A 42 6.40 13.81 26.87
C GLY A 42 7.27 13.83 25.61
N ILE A 43 8.26 12.92 25.51
CA ILE A 43 9.09 12.74 24.32
C ILE A 43 8.42 11.73 23.39
N VAL A 44 8.41 12.05 22.08
CA VAL A 44 7.85 11.13 21.08
C VAL A 44 8.83 9.98 20.83
N ILE A 45 8.36 8.75 20.99
CA ILE A 45 9.10 7.50 20.78
C ILE A 45 8.33 6.56 19.86
N SER A 46 9.01 5.55 19.30
CA SER A 46 8.38 4.49 18.51
C SER A 46 7.40 3.66 19.36
N ASP A 47 6.27 3.29 18.76
CA ASP A 47 5.26 2.43 19.38
C ASP A 47 4.47 1.61 18.35
N GLN A 48 3.51 0.81 18.83
CA GLN A 48 2.53 0.15 17.99
C GLN A 48 1.75 1.16 17.11
N MET A 49 1.42 0.75 15.88
CA MET A 49 0.53 1.51 14.99
C MET A 49 -0.92 1.55 15.49
N SER A 50 -1.64 2.61 15.17
CA SER A 50 -3.10 2.67 15.37
C SER A 50 -3.85 1.68 14.47
N LEU A 51 -3.38 1.50 13.23
CA LEU A 51 -4.00 0.67 12.20
C LEU A 51 -3.88 -0.84 12.45
N PHE A 52 -2.72 -1.28 12.96
CA PHE A 52 -2.43 -2.70 13.17
C PHE A 52 -1.84 -2.91 14.54
N LYS A 53 -2.29 -3.97 15.22
CA LYS A 53 -1.66 -4.41 16.46
C LYS A 53 -0.24 -4.91 16.17
N GLY A 54 0.66 -4.82 17.15
CA GLY A 54 2.02 -5.33 17.01
C GLY A 54 3.08 -4.30 17.36
N GLU A 55 4.15 -4.79 17.97
CA GLU A 55 5.29 -3.96 18.36
C GLU A 55 5.96 -3.31 17.13
N PRO A 56 6.54 -2.10 17.30
CA PRO A 56 7.36 -1.49 16.26
C PRO A 56 8.59 -2.36 15.94
N SER A 57 9.11 -2.22 14.72
CA SER A 57 10.18 -3.06 14.18
C SER A 57 11.42 -2.25 13.84
N ALA A 58 12.61 -2.75 14.20
CA ALA A 58 13.86 -2.06 13.87
C ALA A 58 14.20 -2.11 12.37
N THR A 59 13.80 -3.17 11.67
CA THR A 59 14.05 -3.34 10.23
C THR A 59 12.75 -3.32 9.44
N TYR A 60 12.83 -2.90 8.18
CA TYR A 60 11.67 -2.90 7.28
C TYR A 60 11.17 -4.33 7.00
N LYS A 61 12.07 -5.32 6.91
CA LYS A 61 11.67 -6.73 6.75
C LYS A 61 10.84 -7.22 7.92
N ASP A 62 11.27 -6.90 9.15
CA ASP A 62 10.53 -7.27 10.36
C ASP A 62 9.22 -6.51 10.48
N PHE A 63 9.14 -5.28 9.98
CA PHE A 63 7.91 -4.50 9.88
C PHE A 63 6.89 -5.19 8.94
N ILE A 64 7.29 -5.54 7.73
CA ILE A 64 6.42 -6.24 6.78
C ILE A 64 6.00 -7.62 7.33
N ARG A 65 6.93 -8.33 7.97
CA ARG A 65 6.67 -9.63 8.61
C ARG A 65 5.69 -9.50 9.78
N SER A 66 5.77 -8.46 10.61
CA SER A 66 4.85 -8.27 11.73
C SER A 66 3.42 -8.03 11.26
N ILE A 67 3.24 -7.26 10.18
CA ILE A 67 1.93 -7.07 9.53
C ILE A 67 1.34 -8.41 9.07
N PHE A 68 2.13 -9.26 8.40
CA PHE A 68 1.67 -10.61 8.03
C PHE A 68 1.22 -11.45 9.22
N LYS A 69 1.98 -11.43 10.33
CA LYS A 69 1.62 -12.18 11.55
C LYS A 69 0.26 -11.75 12.08
N VAL A 70 0.00 -10.45 12.13
CA VAL A 70 -1.27 -9.89 12.60
C VAL A 70 -2.41 -10.29 11.67
N LYS A 71 -2.21 -10.15 10.36
CA LYS A 71 -3.20 -10.54 9.35
C LYS A 71 -3.53 -12.04 9.38
N LEU A 72 -2.54 -12.89 9.62
CA LEU A 72 -2.76 -14.33 9.77
C LEU A 72 -3.48 -14.67 11.09
N GLN A 73 -3.19 -13.95 12.17
CA GLN A 73 -3.93 -14.11 13.42
C GLN A 73 -5.41 -13.71 13.23
N GLU A 74 -5.68 -12.59 12.56
CA GLU A 74 -7.05 -12.18 12.19
C GLU A 74 -7.73 -13.26 11.34
N ALA A 75 -7.02 -13.82 10.36
CA ALA A 75 -7.52 -14.92 9.55
C ALA A 75 -7.80 -16.20 10.35
N ASP A 76 -6.99 -16.52 11.36
CA ASP A 76 -7.18 -17.68 12.25
C ASP A 76 -8.47 -17.55 13.09
N GLU A 77 -8.77 -16.35 13.57
CA GLU A 77 -9.98 -16.05 14.35
C GLU A 77 -11.23 -15.86 13.47
N ASN A 78 -11.07 -15.80 12.14
CA ASN A 78 -12.15 -15.49 11.21
C ASN A 78 -13.00 -16.75 10.86
N PRO A 79 -14.32 -16.77 11.12
CA PRO A 79 -15.18 -17.94 10.87
C PRO A 79 -15.40 -18.31 9.39
N VAL A 80 -15.00 -17.46 8.44
CA VAL A 80 -15.09 -17.75 7.00
C VAL A 80 -13.74 -18.20 6.45
N ILE A 81 -12.67 -17.47 6.79
CA ILE A 81 -11.32 -17.76 6.29
C ILE A 81 -10.75 -19.01 6.96
N VAL A 82 -10.92 -19.12 8.28
CA VAL A 82 -10.45 -20.23 9.12
C VAL A 82 -8.96 -20.50 8.90
N GLY A 83 -8.16 -19.44 9.03
CA GLY A 83 -6.69 -19.50 9.00
C GLY A 83 -6.05 -19.97 7.69
N TRP A 84 -6.83 -20.04 6.60
CA TRP A 84 -6.42 -20.64 5.33
C TRP A 84 -5.94 -22.10 5.47
N GLN A 85 -6.54 -22.85 6.38
CA GLN A 85 -6.12 -24.23 6.71
C GLN A 85 -6.43 -25.24 5.60
N GLU A 86 -7.40 -24.96 4.74
CA GLU A 86 -7.77 -25.83 3.64
C GLU A 86 -6.70 -25.84 2.51
N ASN A 87 -6.63 -26.97 1.79
CA ASN A 87 -5.79 -27.16 0.60
C ASN A 87 -4.28 -26.85 0.77
N GLY A 88 -3.79 -26.71 2.00
CA GLY A 88 -2.39 -26.44 2.30
C GLY A 88 -1.94 -24.99 2.03
N LEU A 89 -2.88 -24.05 1.88
CA LEU A 89 -2.54 -22.66 1.63
C LEU A 89 -1.75 -22.04 2.79
N ARG A 90 -2.17 -22.28 4.04
CA ARG A 90 -1.46 -21.81 5.23
C ARG A 90 0.02 -22.18 5.23
N THR A 91 0.36 -23.45 4.97
CA THR A 91 1.74 -23.92 4.91
C THR A 91 2.57 -23.16 3.87
N LYS A 92 1.99 -22.81 2.72
CA LYS A 92 2.68 -22.02 1.70
C LYS A 92 2.89 -20.57 2.13
N LEU A 93 1.90 -19.95 2.78
CA LEU A 93 2.03 -18.60 3.35
C LEU A 93 3.11 -18.55 4.42
N ASP A 94 3.11 -19.50 5.36
CA ASP A 94 4.11 -19.57 6.42
C ASP A 94 5.53 -19.76 5.83
N LYS A 95 5.67 -20.60 4.80
CA LYS A 95 6.95 -20.77 4.08
C LYS A 95 7.40 -19.48 3.39
N PHE A 96 6.48 -18.76 2.75
CA PHE A 96 6.80 -17.48 2.13
C PHE A 96 7.28 -16.46 3.17
N ILE A 97 6.53 -16.26 4.24
CA ILE A 97 6.83 -15.28 5.30
C ILE A 97 8.12 -15.64 6.06
N GLY A 98 8.38 -16.93 6.27
CA GLY A 98 9.53 -17.41 7.03
C GLY A 98 10.85 -17.41 6.27
N TYR A 99 10.82 -17.49 4.93
CA TYR A 99 12.04 -17.64 4.12
C TYR A 99 12.06 -16.74 2.88
N GLN A 100 11.03 -16.79 2.04
CA GLN A 100 11.05 -16.13 0.72
C GLN A 100 10.90 -14.61 0.82
N LEU A 101 10.24 -14.12 1.85
CA LEU A 101 10.09 -12.69 2.11
C LEU A 101 11.46 -12.00 2.25
N ASP A 102 12.43 -12.66 2.89
CA ASP A 102 13.76 -12.08 3.07
C ASP A 102 14.54 -11.94 1.76
N GLU A 103 14.33 -12.88 0.84
CA GLU A 103 14.91 -12.86 -0.51
C GLU A 103 14.25 -11.78 -1.38
N THR A 104 12.92 -11.66 -1.33
CA THR A 104 12.21 -10.59 -2.06
C THR A 104 12.61 -9.21 -1.55
N LEU A 105 12.89 -9.07 -0.26
CA LEU A 105 13.30 -7.80 0.35
C LEU A 105 14.81 -7.66 0.53
N LYS A 106 15.64 -8.52 -0.08
CA LYS A 106 17.08 -8.60 0.21
C LYS A 106 17.82 -7.27 0.05
N ASP A 107 17.37 -6.44 -0.89
CA ASP A 107 17.97 -5.15 -1.21
C ASP A 107 17.37 -3.98 -0.41
N HIS A 108 16.48 -4.25 0.55
CA HIS A 108 15.80 -3.25 1.40
C HIS A 108 16.39 -3.09 2.81
N VAL A 109 17.68 -3.37 3.00
CA VAL A 109 18.30 -3.43 4.35
C VAL A 109 18.36 -2.08 5.05
N GLN A 110 18.42 -0.96 4.31
CA GLN A 110 18.51 0.39 4.88
C GLN A 110 17.67 1.40 4.08
N VAL A 111 16.35 1.22 4.13
CA VAL A 111 15.40 2.17 3.56
C VAL A 111 15.25 3.40 4.47
N ARG A 112 15.18 4.59 3.85
CA ARG A 112 14.92 5.84 4.58
C ARG A 112 13.53 5.76 5.22
N ARG A 113 13.49 6.02 6.53
CA ARG A 113 12.24 6.18 7.28
C ARG A 113 11.66 7.57 7.03
N VAL A 114 10.36 7.63 6.80
CA VAL A 114 9.58 8.85 6.58
C VAL A 114 8.29 8.81 7.40
N LEU A 115 7.68 9.98 7.61
CA LEU A 115 6.35 10.05 8.20
C LEU A 115 5.31 9.76 7.11
N ILE A 116 4.44 8.80 7.39
CA ILE A 116 3.31 8.41 6.55
C ILE A 116 2.04 8.99 7.16
N HIS A 117 1.21 9.60 6.33
CA HIS A 117 -0.11 10.08 6.77
C HIS A 117 -1.08 8.90 6.94
N GLY A 118 -1.08 7.98 5.97
CA GLY A 118 -1.82 6.71 6.04
C GLY A 118 -3.27 6.78 5.55
N ASP A 119 -3.86 7.98 5.54
CA ASP A 119 -5.14 8.29 4.88
C ASP A 119 -5.10 9.61 4.08
N PHE A 120 -4.05 9.83 3.29
CA PHE A 120 -3.86 11.05 2.50
C PHE A 120 -4.82 11.06 1.28
N THR A 121 -6.10 11.30 1.54
CA THR A 121 -7.15 11.38 0.52
C THR A 121 -7.62 12.82 0.34
N THR A 122 -8.29 13.12 -0.78
CA THR A 122 -8.86 14.47 -0.96
C THR A 122 -9.98 14.79 0.02
N ASN A 123 -10.49 13.82 0.78
CA ASN A 123 -11.49 14.06 1.84
C ASN A 123 -10.85 14.68 3.09
N ASN A 124 -9.54 14.45 3.29
CA ASN A 124 -8.77 14.95 4.42
C ASN A 124 -8.00 16.24 4.08
N ILE A 125 -8.26 16.82 2.90
CA ILE A 125 -7.69 18.09 2.44
C ILE A 125 -8.77 19.17 2.45
N LEU A 126 -8.50 20.27 3.15
CA LEU A 126 -9.28 21.49 3.06
C LEU A 126 -8.58 22.49 2.15
N PHE A 127 -9.35 23.14 1.28
CA PHE A 127 -8.86 24.23 0.45
C PHE A 127 -9.93 25.33 0.30
N ASP A 128 -9.48 26.57 0.09
CA ASP A 128 -10.36 27.69 -0.22
C ASP A 128 -10.80 27.62 -1.68
N ALA A 129 -12.11 27.54 -1.94
CA ALA A 129 -12.63 27.33 -3.29
C ALA A 129 -12.46 28.55 -4.22
N SER A 130 -12.20 29.75 -3.69
CA SER A 130 -12.04 30.97 -4.48
C SER A 130 -10.60 31.18 -4.95
N THR A 131 -9.64 30.72 -4.15
CA THR A 131 -8.19 30.87 -4.39
C THR A 131 -7.51 29.55 -4.74
N LEU A 132 -8.19 28.42 -4.51
CA LEU A 132 -7.68 27.06 -4.63
C LEU A 132 -6.53 26.72 -3.67
N GLN A 133 -6.29 27.55 -2.66
CA GLN A 133 -5.23 27.35 -1.68
C GLN A 133 -5.60 26.25 -0.69
N VAL A 134 -4.76 25.22 -0.55
CA VAL A 134 -4.86 24.22 0.51
C VAL A 134 -4.58 24.87 1.86
N THR A 135 -5.50 24.74 2.80
CA THR A 135 -5.44 25.38 4.12
C THR A 135 -5.20 24.38 5.25
N ALA A 136 -5.53 23.11 5.05
CA ALA A 136 -5.27 22.07 6.04
C ALA A 136 -5.16 20.67 5.42
N LEU A 137 -4.33 19.84 6.05
CA LEU A 137 -4.38 18.38 6.00
C LEU A 137 -4.86 17.90 7.38
N LEU A 138 -5.87 17.03 7.40
CA LEU A 138 -6.54 16.54 8.60
C LEU A 138 -6.35 15.02 8.76
N ASP A 139 -6.73 14.50 9.93
CA ASP A 139 -6.91 13.06 10.19
C ASP A 139 -5.62 12.21 10.11
N PHE A 140 -4.69 12.53 11.02
CA PHE A 140 -3.43 11.78 11.20
C PHE A 140 -3.62 10.49 12.05
N ASP A 141 -4.85 10.03 12.27
CA ASP A 141 -5.10 8.87 13.12
C ASP A 141 -4.48 7.59 12.55
N PHE A 142 -4.21 7.54 11.25
CA PHE A 142 -3.54 6.43 10.56
C PHE A 142 -2.05 6.66 10.31
N SER A 143 -1.45 7.67 10.93
CA SER A 143 -0.06 8.02 10.67
C SER A 143 0.93 7.13 11.42
N TYR A 144 2.05 6.83 10.76
CA TYR A 144 3.12 6.00 11.30
C TYR A 144 4.44 6.28 10.56
N VAL A 145 5.53 5.70 11.07
CA VAL A 145 6.84 5.77 10.44
C VAL A 145 7.08 4.52 9.60
N ALA A 146 7.26 4.70 8.29
CA ALA A 146 7.65 3.65 7.37
C ALA A 146 8.49 4.17 6.20
N THR A 147 8.42 3.56 5.02
CA THR A 147 9.09 4.04 3.81
C THR A 147 8.12 4.84 2.95
N ALA A 148 8.64 5.64 2.02
CA ALA A 148 7.78 6.40 1.10
C ALA A 148 6.85 5.52 0.24
N ALA A 149 7.13 4.21 0.12
CA ALA A 149 6.24 3.29 -0.57
C ALA A 149 4.88 3.17 0.13
N GLU A 150 4.86 3.15 1.46
CA GLU A 150 3.65 2.88 2.27
C GLU A 150 2.49 3.85 2.00
N GLU A 151 2.78 5.10 1.63
CA GLU A 151 1.74 6.08 1.29
C GLU A 151 0.96 5.69 0.02
N PHE A 152 1.46 4.76 -0.81
CA PHE A 152 0.80 4.30 -2.04
C PHE A 152 0.15 2.92 -1.91
N LEU A 153 0.24 2.29 -0.73
CA LEU A 153 -0.20 0.89 -0.52
C LEU A 153 -1.58 0.80 0.15
N GLY A 154 -1.84 1.70 1.10
CA GLY A 154 -3.02 1.71 1.95
C GLY A 154 -4.21 2.53 1.43
N PHE A 155 -4.78 3.35 2.32
CA PHE A 155 -5.96 4.20 2.04
C PHE A 155 -5.60 5.54 1.40
N SER A 156 -4.38 6.01 1.63
CA SER A 156 -3.83 7.19 0.97
C SER A 156 -4.00 7.13 -0.53
N PHE A 157 -4.44 8.26 -1.09
CA PHE A 157 -4.74 8.46 -2.50
C PHE A 157 -5.79 7.48 -3.09
N ALA A 158 -6.56 6.75 -2.28
CA ALA A 158 -7.57 5.79 -2.77
C ALA A 158 -8.67 6.44 -3.63
N ASN A 159 -8.87 7.76 -3.49
CA ASN A 159 -9.80 8.53 -4.31
C ASN A 159 -9.13 9.33 -5.44
N LEU A 160 -7.83 9.13 -5.67
CA LEU A 160 -7.09 9.69 -6.79
C LEU A 160 -6.68 8.60 -7.79
N PRO A 161 -6.95 8.78 -9.09
CA PRO A 161 -6.39 7.89 -10.11
C PRO A 161 -4.87 8.04 -10.11
N GLY A 162 -4.15 6.91 -10.06
CA GLY A 162 -2.69 6.90 -9.92
C GLY A 162 -2.21 6.95 -8.47
N GLY A 163 -3.11 6.87 -7.49
CA GLY A 163 -2.79 6.74 -6.07
C GLY A 163 -2.33 5.33 -5.67
N LYS A 164 -3.20 4.32 -5.88
CA LYS A 164 -2.85 2.91 -5.62
C LYS A 164 -2.49 2.21 -6.93
N LEU A 165 -1.41 1.44 -6.92
CA LEU A 165 -1.02 0.62 -8.08
C LEU A 165 -2.05 -0.51 -8.28
N PRO A 166 -2.58 -0.74 -9.50
CA PRO A 166 -3.44 -1.88 -9.78
C PRO A 166 -2.72 -3.20 -9.47
N GLY A 167 -3.47 -4.23 -9.06
CA GLY A 167 -2.90 -5.51 -8.60
C GLY A 167 -2.09 -6.28 -9.65
N PRO A 168 -1.28 -7.26 -9.24
CA PRO A 168 -0.37 -8.02 -10.12
C PRO A 168 -1.05 -8.91 -11.15
N PHE A 169 -2.34 -9.20 -10.99
CA PHE A 169 -3.11 -10.06 -11.90
C PHE A 169 -4.17 -9.31 -12.71
N GLU A 170 -4.12 -7.98 -12.68
CA GLU A 170 -4.98 -7.15 -13.50
C GLU A 170 -4.78 -7.43 -15.00
N THR A 171 -5.82 -7.16 -15.78
CA THR A 171 -5.81 -7.33 -17.24
C THR A 171 -6.31 -6.07 -17.93
N GLY A 172 -6.22 -6.02 -19.27
CA GLY A 172 -6.76 -4.93 -20.07
C GLY A 172 -6.22 -3.54 -19.67
N ALA A 173 -7.15 -2.62 -19.39
CA ALA A 173 -6.82 -1.23 -19.05
C ALA A 173 -6.06 -1.10 -17.72
N ASN A 174 -6.42 -1.88 -16.69
CA ASN A 174 -5.72 -1.84 -15.40
C ASN A 174 -4.27 -2.34 -15.50
N LEU A 175 -4.02 -3.38 -16.31
CA LEU A 175 -2.64 -3.81 -16.60
C LEU A 175 -1.85 -2.72 -17.33
N SER A 176 -2.49 -2.04 -18.28
CA SER A 176 -1.87 -0.92 -19.00
C SER A 176 -1.57 0.25 -18.06
N PHE A 177 -2.49 0.54 -17.15
CA PHE A 177 -2.35 1.59 -16.14
C PHE A 177 -1.26 1.29 -15.11
N ARG A 178 -1.19 0.04 -14.63
CA ARG A 178 -0.09 -0.43 -13.78
C ARG A 178 1.27 -0.19 -14.43
N LYS A 179 1.43 -0.60 -15.70
CA LYS A 179 2.68 -0.39 -16.46
C LYS A 179 3.01 1.09 -16.62
N ALA A 180 1.99 1.92 -16.87
CA ALA A 180 2.16 3.37 -16.97
C ALA A 180 2.64 3.99 -15.65
N MET A 181 2.04 3.63 -14.52
CA MET A 181 2.47 4.12 -13.20
C MET A 181 3.91 3.72 -12.88
N LEU A 182 4.30 2.47 -13.17
CA LEU A 182 5.66 1.97 -12.95
C LEU A 182 6.70 2.62 -13.88
N SER A 183 6.30 3.06 -15.07
CA SER A 183 7.17 3.81 -15.99
C SER A 183 7.09 5.33 -15.83
N GLY A 184 6.30 5.83 -14.87
CA GLY A 184 6.07 7.25 -14.65
C GLY A 184 5.41 7.93 -15.85
N PHE A 185 4.53 7.20 -16.54
CA PHE A 185 3.81 7.61 -17.75
C PHE A 185 4.73 8.01 -18.92
N SER A 186 5.99 7.55 -18.91
CA SER A 186 6.98 7.87 -19.95
C SER A 186 6.72 7.17 -21.29
N THR A 187 5.89 6.12 -21.29
CA THR A 187 5.57 5.31 -22.45
C THR A 187 4.08 5.40 -22.80
N PRO A 188 3.70 5.63 -24.06
CA PRO A 188 2.30 5.58 -24.49
C PRO A 188 1.67 4.24 -24.13
N SER A 189 0.51 4.27 -23.48
CA SER A 189 -0.21 3.06 -23.08
C SER A 189 -1.25 2.66 -24.13
N LEU A 190 -1.36 1.35 -24.41
CA LEU A 190 -2.21 0.83 -25.48
C LEU A 190 -3.73 1.07 -25.28
N ASN A 191 -4.16 1.50 -24.08
CA ASN A 191 -5.57 1.62 -23.68
C ASN A 191 -5.89 2.93 -22.94
N GLU A 192 -5.23 4.04 -23.28
CA GLU A 192 -5.45 5.36 -22.62
C GLU A 192 -6.87 5.93 -22.81
N ASN A 193 -7.64 5.41 -23.78
CA ASN A 193 -8.99 5.87 -24.08
C ASN A 193 -10.09 5.15 -23.25
N ASN A 194 -9.74 4.33 -22.25
CA ASN A 194 -10.74 3.73 -21.38
C ASN A 194 -11.34 4.79 -20.42
N ALA A 195 -12.65 5.00 -20.52
CA ALA A 195 -13.40 5.95 -19.70
C ALA A 195 -13.48 5.59 -18.19
N GLU A 196 -13.19 4.34 -17.81
CA GLU A 196 -13.17 3.90 -16.40
C GLU A 196 -11.99 4.48 -15.63
N ILE A 197 -10.88 4.78 -16.32
CA ILE A 197 -9.66 5.32 -15.71
C ILE A 197 -9.53 6.79 -16.13
N GLN A 198 -9.48 7.68 -15.15
CA GLN A 198 -9.23 9.11 -15.36
C GLN A 198 -7.73 9.36 -15.66
N TRP A 199 -7.28 8.96 -16.86
CA TRP A 199 -5.88 9.04 -17.29
C TRP A 199 -5.28 10.43 -17.20
N ASP A 200 -6.02 11.46 -17.61
CA ASP A 200 -5.53 12.84 -17.56
C ASP A 200 -5.26 13.31 -16.14
N LEU A 201 -6.11 12.91 -15.19
CA LEU A 201 -5.93 13.24 -13.78
C LEU A 201 -4.77 12.46 -13.17
N ALA A 202 -4.57 11.19 -13.55
CA ALA A 202 -3.42 10.40 -13.11
C ALA A 202 -2.09 10.95 -13.62
N LYS A 203 -2.04 11.38 -14.89
CA LYS A 203 -0.87 12.04 -15.49
C LYS A 203 -0.60 13.39 -14.84
N ALA A 204 -1.65 14.17 -14.53
CA ALA A 204 -1.51 15.42 -13.79
C ALA A 204 -0.93 15.17 -12.39
N TRP A 205 -1.43 14.16 -11.67
CA TRP A 205 -0.90 13.78 -10.37
C TRP A 205 0.58 13.38 -10.43
N ASP A 206 0.95 12.49 -11.37
CA ASP A 206 2.36 12.09 -11.56
C ASP A 206 3.26 13.28 -11.89
N LYS A 207 2.79 14.20 -12.75
CA LYS A 207 3.52 15.43 -13.08
C LYS A 207 3.78 16.31 -11.86
N GLU A 208 2.77 16.48 -11.00
CA GLU A 208 2.92 17.28 -9.79
C GLU A 208 3.85 16.61 -8.75
N LEU A 209 3.81 15.28 -8.63
CA LEU A 209 4.80 14.52 -7.83
C LEU A 209 6.23 14.76 -8.32
N VAL A 210 6.45 14.73 -9.64
CA VAL A 210 7.75 15.03 -10.25
C VAL A 210 8.17 16.47 -9.96
N ARG A 211 7.26 17.45 -10.12
CA ARG A 211 7.53 18.87 -9.85
C ARG A 211 7.94 19.11 -8.40
N ALA A 212 7.24 18.50 -7.44
CA ALA A 212 7.52 18.63 -6.02
C ALA A 212 8.79 17.90 -5.56
N GLY A 213 9.35 17.03 -6.41
CA GLY A 213 10.44 16.14 -6.02
C GLY A 213 10.01 15.06 -5.02
N ALA A 214 8.73 14.71 -5.01
CA ALA A 214 8.21 13.63 -4.19
C ALA A 214 8.62 12.27 -4.79
N ALA A 215 8.98 11.33 -3.92
CA ALA A 215 9.09 9.93 -4.29
C ALA A 215 7.73 9.41 -4.76
N LYS A 216 7.73 8.77 -5.92
CA LYS A 216 6.57 8.22 -6.62
C LYS A 216 6.83 6.78 -7.09
N PRO A 217 5.78 6.02 -7.50
CA PRO A 217 5.92 4.62 -7.91
C PRO A 217 7.12 4.32 -8.82
N ALA A 218 7.32 5.10 -9.88
CA ALA A 218 8.42 4.91 -10.83
C ALA A 218 9.83 5.22 -10.30
N THR A 219 9.93 5.92 -9.17
CA THR A 219 11.21 6.36 -8.57
C THR A 219 11.55 5.63 -7.27
N ILE A 220 10.57 4.96 -6.67
CA ILE A 220 10.77 4.16 -5.47
C ILE A 220 11.40 2.83 -5.89
N SER A 221 12.57 2.53 -5.33
CA SER A 221 13.28 1.27 -5.62
C SER A 221 12.42 0.06 -5.27
N GLN A 222 12.29 -0.89 -6.20
CA GLN A 222 11.53 -2.14 -6.03
C GLN A 222 10.07 -1.90 -5.59
N PHE A 223 9.49 -0.78 -6.02
CA PHE A 223 8.10 -0.45 -5.68
C PHE A 223 7.11 -1.54 -6.12
N GLU A 224 7.36 -2.17 -7.27
CA GLU A 224 6.53 -3.26 -7.77
C GLU A 224 6.53 -4.45 -6.80
N ASP A 225 7.71 -4.87 -6.33
CA ASP A 225 7.86 -5.99 -5.40
C ASP A 225 7.20 -5.70 -4.06
N ILE A 226 7.40 -4.48 -3.51
CA ILE A 226 6.72 -4.03 -2.28
C ILE A 226 5.20 -4.07 -2.46
N THR A 227 4.70 -3.53 -3.56
CA THR A 227 3.25 -3.46 -3.80
C THR A 227 2.64 -4.84 -3.99
N ASP A 228 3.37 -5.76 -4.60
CA ASP A 228 2.95 -7.15 -4.76
C ASP A 228 2.91 -7.90 -3.42
N ILE A 229 3.86 -7.64 -2.52
CA ILE A 229 3.83 -8.13 -1.14
C ILE A 229 2.62 -7.56 -0.39
N TYR A 230 2.37 -6.26 -0.51
CA TYR A 230 1.22 -5.62 0.14
C TYR A 230 -0.11 -6.13 -0.42
N TRP A 231 -0.20 -6.36 -1.72
CA TRP A 231 -1.34 -7.04 -2.33
C TRP A 231 -1.57 -8.40 -1.71
N LEU A 232 -0.50 -9.19 -1.47
CA LEU A 232 -0.60 -10.46 -0.78
C LEU A 232 -1.09 -10.29 0.67
N GLN A 233 -0.59 -9.29 1.41
CA GLN A 233 -1.09 -8.96 2.76
C GLN A 233 -2.59 -8.68 2.74
N ASP A 234 -3.08 -7.84 1.82
CA ASP A 234 -4.50 -7.55 1.64
C ASP A 234 -5.30 -8.84 1.36
N GLN A 235 -4.75 -9.78 0.59
CA GLN A 235 -5.43 -11.06 0.33
C GLN A 235 -5.42 -12.02 1.53
N THR A 236 -4.46 -11.92 2.46
CA THR A 236 -4.45 -12.80 3.66
C THR A 236 -5.59 -12.51 4.64
N SER A 237 -6.08 -11.27 4.68
CA SER A 237 -7.26 -10.87 5.45
C SER A 237 -8.07 -9.83 4.66
N PRO A 238 -8.81 -10.26 3.62
CA PRO A 238 -9.46 -9.34 2.71
C PRO A 238 -10.69 -8.73 3.38
N PHE A 239 -10.86 -7.42 3.24
CA PHE A 239 -11.92 -6.65 3.90
C PHE A 239 -13.32 -7.22 3.73
N GLU A 240 -13.63 -7.80 2.56
CA GLU A 240 -14.92 -8.43 2.27
C GLU A 240 -15.23 -9.66 3.14
N LEU A 241 -14.20 -10.39 3.57
CA LEU A 241 -14.31 -11.57 4.42
C LEU A 241 -14.01 -11.25 5.89
N ASP A 242 -13.20 -10.24 6.16
CA ASP A 242 -12.78 -9.89 7.50
C ASP A 242 -13.81 -9.02 8.23
N SER A 243 -14.27 -7.95 7.57
CA SER A 243 -15.23 -7.02 8.14
C SER A 243 -16.56 -7.69 8.49
N LEU A 244 -16.96 -7.60 9.76
CA LEU A 244 -18.26 -8.07 10.23
C LEU A 244 -19.43 -7.41 9.48
N VAL A 245 -19.28 -6.11 9.15
CA VAL A 245 -20.31 -5.36 8.42
C VAL A 245 -20.45 -5.88 7.00
N MET A 246 -19.33 -6.12 6.31
CA MET A 246 -19.35 -6.64 4.94
C MET A 246 -19.90 -8.06 4.88
N ARG A 247 -19.50 -8.92 5.84
CA ARG A 247 -20.02 -10.29 5.92
C ARG A 247 -21.52 -10.35 6.12
N ARG A 248 -22.08 -9.50 6.99
CA ARG A 248 -23.53 -9.44 7.22
C ARG A 248 -24.35 -9.04 5.99
N ARG A 249 -23.70 -8.43 4.99
CA ARG A 249 -24.34 -8.03 3.72
C ARG A 249 -24.31 -9.12 2.64
N LYS A 250 -23.69 -10.27 2.90
CA LYS A 250 -23.49 -11.34 1.91
C LYS A 250 -24.07 -12.66 2.41
N THR A 251 -24.49 -13.51 1.47
CA THR A 251 -24.92 -14.88 1.78
C THR A 251 -23.71 -15.78 2.04
N THR A 252 -23.94 -16.93 2.66
CA THR A 252 -22.90 -17.95 2.89
C THR A 252 -22.25 -18.40 1.57
N GLU A 253 -23.03 -18.54 0.50
CA GLU A 253 -22.55 -18.94 -0.83
C GLU A 253 -21.65 -17.86 -1.44
N GLN A 254 -22.04 -16.59 -1.32
CA GLN A 254 -21.22 -15.47 -1.78
C GLN A 254 -19.88 -15.40 -1.03
N LEU A 255 -19.92 -15.54 0.30
CA LEU A 255 -18.71 -15.57 1.13
C LEU A 255 -17.79 -16.73 0.77
N ARG A 256 -18.35 -17.93 0.56
CA ARG A 256 -17.59 -19.10 0.11
C ARG A 256 -16.97 -18.89 -1.27
N SER A 257 -17.70 -18.27 -2.21
CA SER A 257 -17.15 -17.95 -3.53
C SER A 257 -15.97 -17.00 -3.43
N ILE A 258 -16.13 -15.88 -2.71
CA ILE A 258 -15.06 -14.89 -2.50
C ILE A 258 -13.84 -15.52 -1.84
N ARG A 259 -14.04 -16.35 -0.80
CA ARG A 259 -12.96 -17.10 -0.15
C ARG A 259 -12.22 -18.00 -1.13
N ASN A 260 -12.95 -18.81 -1.92
CA ASN A 260 -12.34 -19.74 -2.87
C ASN A 260 -11.58 -19.02 -3.99
N ASP A 261 -12.10 -17.90 -4.46
CA ASP A 261 -11.43 -17.12 -5.50
C ASP A 261 -10.20 -16.39 -4.95
N THR A 262 -10.28 -15.87 -3.71
CA THR A 262 -9.13 -15.32 -2.98
C THR A 262 -8.04 -16.38 -2.80
N GLU A 263 -8.41 -17.57 -2.32
CA GLU A 263 -7.49 -18.70 -2.13
C GLU A 263 -6.75 -19.04 -3.44
N LYS A 264 -7.46 -19.15 -4.57
CA LYS A 264 -6.85 -19.39 -5.89
C LYS A 264 -5.86 -18.28 -6.29
N MET A 265 -6.21 -17.02 -6.03
CA MET A 265 -5.33 -15.88 -6.34
C MET A 265 -4.05 -15.92 -5.50
N ILE A 266 -4.15 -16.24 -4.21
CA ILE A 266 -2.99 -16.39 -3.34
C ILE A 266 -2.10 -17.54 -3.82
N PHE A 267 -2.68 -18.71 -4.14
CA PHE A 267 -1.91 -19.83 -4.70
C PHE A 267 -1.14 -19.42 -5.95
N LYS A 268 -1.83 -18.80 -6.91
CA LYS A 268 -1.22 -18.32 -8.16
C LYS A 268 -0.06 -17.36 -7.89
N PHE A 269 -0.18 -16.48 -6.91
CA PHE A 269 0.88 -15.55 -6.51
C PHE A 269 2.09 -16.26 -5.93
N LEU A 270 1.87 -17.15 -4.97
CA LEU A 270 2.96 -17.90 -4.32
C LEU A 270 3.68 -18.83 -5.32
N GLU A 271 2.96 -19.40 -6.29
CA GLU A 271 3.58 -20.19 -7.36
C GLU A 271 4.45 -19.35 -8.30
N ARG A 272 3.98 -18.16 -8.71
CA ARG A 272 4.77 -17.22 -9.52
C ARG A 272 6.11 -16.90 -8.85
N LEU A 273 6.11 -16.61 -7.55
CA LEU A 273 7.33 -16.31 -6.80
C LEU A 273 8.31 -17.48 -6.76
N ASN A 274 7.81 -18.72 -6.59
CA ASN A 274 8.65 -19.91 -6.61
C ASN A 274 9.33 -20.12 -7.98
N THR A 275 8.64 -19.80 -9.08
CA THR A 275 9.23 -19.90 -10.43
C THR A 275 10.28 -18.83 -10.71
N SER A 276 10.10 -17.61 -10.19
CA SER A 276 11.06 -16.51 -10.35
C SER A 276 12.34 -16.71 -9.53
N SER A 277 12.27 -17.41 -8.39
CA SER A 277 13.44 -17.81 -7.59
C SER A 277 14.19 -19.04 -8.13
N GLY A 278 13.68 -19.68 -9.19
CA GLY A 278 14.21 -20.94 -9.75
C GLY A 278 15.20 -20.76 -10.92
N GLY A 279 15.76 -19.56 -11.12
CA GLY A 279 16.80 -19.32 -12.12
C GLY A 279 18.15 -19.94 -11.75
N ASP A 280 18.47 -21.06 -12.39
CA ASP A 280 19.75 -21.78 -12.46
C ASP A 280 20.43 -22.21 -11.15
N PHE A 281 19.97 -23.35 -10.64
CA PHE A 281 20.87 -24.36 -10.06
C PHE A 281 20.52 -25.75 -10.61
N SER A 282 20.91 -26.05 -11.85
CA SER A 282 21.14 -27.43 -12.33
C SER A 282 21.89 -27.48 -13.67
N ASN A 283 23.22 -27.41 -13.62
CA ASN A 283 24.16 -28.45 -14.06
C ASN A 283 25.60 -27.93 -14.03
#